data_AF-A0A0F7M0X1-F1
#
_entry.id   AF-A0A0F7M0X1-F1
#
_cell.length_a   1.000
_cell.length_b   1.000
_cell.length_c   1.000
_cell.angle_alpha   90.00
_cell.angle_beta   90.00
_cell.angle_gamma   90.00
#
_symmetry.space_group_name_H-M   'P 1'
#
loop_
_entity.id
_entity.type
_entity.pdbx_description
1 polymer ?
#
loop_
_entity_poly.entity_id
_entity_poly.type
_entity_poly.pdbx_seq_one_letter_code
_entity_poly.pdbx_strand_id
1 'polypeptide(L)'
;MNEVHAPRARLVELLWQLKQTYDKHGDGGVRYVHFSTLLKDTGYRRELIDQAVISGNPEIRELGQRLRQLNIEGELTQSYSSAAARPVFNPDIAETMVAASPADIEKKPGPRPVVLGAGLLILLGIVSALMYQFFWAADTRTEVVSGSIYGDQYWGSDKTWLLDGIVYVEAGARLTIEAGAVVAGRAGSALVVTRDATILARGSANAPVIFTSAKDTGSRSAGDWGGLVLLGAAPVNARYAQIEGVPASDSRGAFGGGSAEDSCGVLEFVRIEYAGFEVYANNELNGLTLGGCGSNTIVRNVQVHRALDDGVEVFGGNVDLKNIIVTGAGDDSLDWDMGWQGRVQHLLVLQYPGMGDNGIEADNLQSDHLAQPRSEPVFYNVSLLSLSSGEKFQRAMTLRRGTAGHFNNMVISGFSGEAIDIKDTATSVNLGNGSLSFAGVSISNIGEGGRRYFSAEQGPQDDDNGLDESRYFNEHAQLLREPLWQRNAEALNEIKFDVPANSALAQGAVAIPEGEFWDEGANYQGAVRPGSQQHWFDGWSDYSLN
;
A
#
# COMPACT_ATOMS: atom_id res chain seq x y z
N MET A 1 50.79 -6.83 -13.07
CA MET A 1 49.74 -6.14 -12.29
C MET A 1 48.42 -6.72 -12.77
N ASN A 2 47.88 -7.72 -12.08
CA ASN A 2 46.60 -8.33 -12.43
C ASN A 2 45.58 -7.86 -11.39
N GLU A 3 44.76 -6.88 -11.76
CA GLU A 3 43.59 -6.49 -10.99
C GLU A 3 42.55 -7.61 -11.05
N VAL A 4 42.49 -8.39 -9.97
CA VAL A 4 41.32 -9.23 -9.68
C VAL A 4 40.28 -8.31 -9.06
N HIS A 5 39.55 -7.55 -9.89
CA HIS A 5 38.31 -6.94 -9.43
C HIS A 5 37.32 -8.09 -9.12
N ALA A 6 37.07 -8.33 -7.84
CA ALA A 6 36.22 -9.42 -7.38
C ALA A 6 34.85 -9.37 -8.09
N PRO A 7 34.34 -10.48 -8.65
CA PRO A 7 33.05 -10.54 -9.36
C PRO A 7 31.89 -9.88 -8.59
N ARG A 8 31.91 -9.97 -7.26
CA ARG A 8 30.94 -9.33 -6.36
C ARG A 8 31.02 -7.80 -6.38
N ALA A 9 32.22 -7.21 -6.39
CA ALA A 9 32.40 -5.76 -6.48
C ALA A 9 31.88 -5.23 -7.82
N ARG A 10 32.13 -5.98 -8.90
CA ARG A 10 31.62 -5.64 -10.23
C ARG A 10 30.10 -5.74 -10.32
N LEU A 11 29.50 -6.74 -9.68
CA LEU A 11 28.05 -6.88 -9.58
C LEU A 11 27.44 -5.69 -8.82
N VAL A 12 27.95 -5.36 -7.63
CA VAL A 12 27.48 -4.22 -6.82
C VAL A 12 27.60 -2.90 -7.58
N GLU A 13 28.71 -2.69 -8.28
CA GLU A 13 28.94 -1.50 -9.11
C GLU A 13 27.89 -1.39 -10.24
N LEU A 14 27.63 -2.49 -10.95
CA LEU A 14 26.63 -2.49 -12.03
C LEU A 14 25.20 -2.35 -11.52
N LEU A 15 24.89 -2.93 -10.36
CA LEU A 15 23.60 -2.74 -9.71
C LEU A 15 23.42 -1.29 -9.25
N TRP A 16 24.50 -0.65 -8.78
CA TRP A 16 24.48 0.78 -8.41
C TRP A 16 24.30 1.66 -9.63
N GLN A 17 25.00 1.37 -10.73
CA GLN A 17 24.81 2.06 -12.01
C GLN A 17 23.38 1.88 -12.51
N LEU A 18 22.82 0.66 -12.45
CA LEU A 18 21.44 0.39 -12.82
C LEU A 18 20.46 1.25 -12.01
N LYS A 19 20.64 1.29 -10.69
CA LYS A 19 19.87 2.16 -9.79
C LYS A 19 19.95 3.63 -10.22
N GLN A 20 21.16 4.16 -10.36
CA GLN A 20 21.38 5.56 -10.75
C GLN A 20 20.77 5.89 -12.12
N THR A 21 20.85 4.97 -13.08
CA THR A 21 20.26 5.16 -14.41
C THR A 21 18.73 5.16 -14.35
N TYR A 22 18.11 4.26 -13.57
CA TYR A 22 16.67 4.29 -13.33
C TYR A 22 16.24 5.60 -12.64
N ASP A 23 16.94 6.01 -11.58
CA ASP A 23 16.61 7.24 -10.84
C ASP A 23 16.72 8.50 -11.71
N LYS A 24 17.68 8.52 -12.64
CA LYS A 24 17.97 9.70 -13.48
C LYS A 24 17.10 9.77 -14.74
N HIS A 25 16.85 8.65 -15.40
CA HIS A 25 16.25 8.62 -16.73
C HIS A 25 14.85 8.03 -16.75
N GLY A 26 14.51 7.17 -15.78
CA GLY A 26 13.29 6.37 -15.81
C GLY A 26 13.18 5.48 -17.06
N ASP A 27 12.13 4.68 -17.06
CA ASP A 27 11.74 3.83 -18.20
C ASP A 27 10.25 3.97 -18.55
N GLY A 28 9.43 4.50 -17.63
CA GLY A 28 7.98 4.47 -17.69
C GLY A 28 7.36 3.35 -16.84
N GLY A 29 8.07 2.21 -16.65
CA GLY A 29 7.62 1.08 -15.83
C GLY A 29 8.20 1.01 -14.40
N VAL A 30 9.48 1.36 -14.19
CA VAL A 30 10.11 1.37 -12.86
C VAL A 30 10.70 2.74 -12.58
N ARG A 31 10.22 3.42 -11.53
CA ARG A 31 10.57 4.82 -11.25
C ARG A 31 11.65 4.99 -10.18
N TYR A 32 11.88 3.96 -9.37
CA TYR A 32 12.87 4.00 -8.29
C TYR A 32 13.36 2.59 -7.97
N VAL A 33 14.65 2.44 -7.73
CA VAL A 33 15.26 1.16 -7.38
C VAL A 33 15.78 1.21 -5.95
N HIS A 34 15.27 0.34 -5.08
CA HIS A 34 15.80 0.19 -3.72
C HIS A 34 17.12 -0.56 -3.78
N PHE A 35 18.24 0.15 -3.60
CA PHE A 35 19.55 -0.46 -3.77
C PHE A 35 19.84 -1.51 -2.70
N SER A 36 19.47 -1.25 -1.46
CA SER A 36 19.56 -2.23 -0.37
C SER A 36 18.83 -3.54 -0.72
N THR A 37 17.58 -3.46 -1.16
CA THR A 37 16.78 -4.61 -1.59
C THR A 37 17.37 -5.27 -2.84
N LEU A 38 17.84 -4.49 -3.81
CA LEU A 38 18.53 -4.99 -5.01
C LEU A 38 19.78 -5.82 -4.68
N LEU A 39 20.49 -5.46 -3.62
CA LEU A 39 21.65 -6.21 -3.14
C LEU A 39 21.26 -7.49 -2.38
N LYS A 40 20.18 -7.44 -1.59
CA LYS A 40 19.82 -8.50 -0.63
C LYS A 40 18.83 -9.53 -1.19
N ASP A 41 17.84 -9.09 -1.96
CA ASP A 41 16.76 -9.93 -2.48
C ASP A 41 17.07 -10.38 -3.93
N THR A 42 17.33 -11.68 -4.09
CA THR A 42 17.64 -12.30 -5.39
C THR A 42 16.47 -12.28 -6.36
N GLY A 43 15.23 -12.37 -5.86
CA GLY A 43 14.01 -12.34 -6.67
C GLY A 43 13.77 -10.94 -7.22
N TYR A 44 13.76 -9.93 -6.35
CA TYR A 44 13.69 -8.52 -6.71
C TYR A 44 14.80 -8.16 -7.70
N ARG A 45 16.05 -8.57 -7.43
CA ARG A 45 17.17 -8.36 -8.34
C ARG A 45 16.96 -8.99 -9.71
N ARG A 46 16.56 -10.26 -9.76
CA ARG A 46 16.34 -10.98 -11.02
C ARG A 46 15.28 -10.28 -11.86
N GLU A 47 14.16 -9.92 -11.26
CA GLU A 47 13.06 -9.24 -11.96
C GLU A 47 13.47 -7.86 -12.46
N LEU A 48 14.16 -7.05 -11.64
CA LEU A 48 14.67 -5.75 -12.07
C LEU A 48 15.66 -5.86 -13.24
N ILE A 49 16.49 -6.90 -13.24
CA ILE A 49 17.39 -7.19 -14.36
C ILE A 49 16.60 -7.61 -15.60
N ASP A 50 15.61 -8.50 -15.46
CA ASP A 50 14.80 -8.95 -16.60
C ASP A 50 13.98 -7.79 -17.20
N GLN A 51 13.43 -6.89 -16.37
CA GLN A 51 12.78 -5.66 -16.80
C GLN A 51 13.77 -4.72 -17.48
N ALA A 52 14.96 -4.53 -16.91
CA ALA A 52 15.99 -3.69 -17.51
C ALA A 52 16.35 -4.20 -18.91
N VAL A 53 16.48 -5.52 -19.11
CA VAL A 53 16.82 -6.14 -20.41
C VAL A 53 15.81 -5.83 -21.51
N ILE A 54 14.53 -5.64 -21.16
CA ILE A 54 13.47 -5.30 -22.13
C ILE A 54 13.13 -3.81 -22.14
N SER A 55 13.77 -3.01 -21.29
CA SER A 55 13.53 -1.57 -21.16
C SER A 55 13.59 -0.86 -22.50
N GLY A 56 12.71 0.12 -22.71
CA GLY A 56 12.75 1.01 -23.88
C GLY A 56 14.04 1.86 -23.92
N ASN A 57 14.62 2.15 -22.75
CA ASN A 57 15.82 2.96 -22.59
C ASN A 57 17.09 2.16 -22.95
N PRO A 58 17.91 2.60 -23.93
CA PRO A 58 19.12 1.89 -24.33
C PRO A 58 20.16 1.67 -23.23
N GLU A 59 20.34 2.64 -22.32
CA GLU A 59 21.34 2.55 -21.25
C GLU A 59 20.90 1.54 -20.18
N ILE A 60 19.62 1.58 -19.79
CA ILE A 60 19.03 0.63 -18.84
C ILE A 60 19.10 -0.79 -19.43
N ARG A 61 18.77 -0.92 -20.71
CA ARG A 61 18.84 -2.20 -21.44
C ARG A 61 20.24 -2.77 -21.52
N GLU A 62 21.24 -1.95 -21.78
CA GLU A 62 22.63 -2.41 -21.79
C GLU A 62 23.09 -2.86 -20.39
N LEU A 63 22.76 -2.09 -19.34
CA LEU A 63 23.07 -2.47 -17.96
C LEU A 63 22.36 -3.77 -17.57
N GLY A 64 21.08 -3.93 -17.93
CA GLY A 64 20.31 -5.15 -17.74
C GLY A 64 20.96 -6.35 -18.40
N GLN A 65 21.39 -6.24 -19.67
CA GLN A 65 22.08 -7.32 -20.37
C GLN A 65 23.41 -7.71 -19.71
N ARG A 66 24.21 -6.73 -19.28
CA ARG A 66 25.47 -6.96 -18.56
C ARG A 66 25.23 -7.63 -17.22
N LEU A 67 24.22 -7.18 -16.47
CA LEU A 67 23.84 -7.77 -15.19
C LEU A 67 23.29 -9.19 -15.35
N ARG A 68 22.50 -9.45 -16.39
CA ARG A 68 21.98 -10.79 -16.70
C ARG A 68 23.10 -11.79 -16.96
N GLN A 69 24.20 -11.35 -17.59
CA GLN A 69 25.39 -12.19 -17.81
C GLN A 69 26.17 -12.47 -16.53
N LEU A 70 26.11 -11.57 -15.54
CA LEU A 70 26.86 -11.68 -14.28
C LEU A 70 26.05 -12.30 -13.12
N ASN A 71 24.73 -12.25 -13.17
CA ASN A 71 23.82 -12.70 -12.12
C ASN A 71 23.25 -14.12 -12.38
N ILE A 72 23.87 -14.93 -13.24
CA ILE A 72 23.31 -16.19 -13.77
C ILE A 72 23.01 -17.25 -12.68
N GLU A 73 23.66 -17.21 -11.52
CA GLU A 73 23.57 -18.32 -10.56
C GLU A 73 23.08 -17.94 -9.15
N GLY A 74 22.82 -16.66 -8.85
CA GLY A 74 22.38 -16.25 -7.50
C GLY A 74 23.40 -16.48 -6.36
N GLU A 75 24.53 -17.14 -6.62
CA GLU A 75 25.52 -17.58 -5.62
C GLU A 75 26.45 -16.46 -5.11
N LEU A 76 26.52 -15.31 -5.77
CA LEU A 76 27.52 -14.29 -5.46
C LEU A 76 27.26 -13.49 -4.16
N THR A 77 26.12 -13.72 -3.49
CA THR A 77 25.77 -13.07 -2.21
C THR A 77 25.44 -14.02 -1.07
N GLN A 78 25.34 -15.34 -1.27
CA GLN A 78 25.04 -16.27 -0.18
C GLN A 78 26.29 -16.55 0.66
N SER A 79 26.22 -16.27 1.98
CA SER A 79 27.12 -16.93 2.92
C SER A 79 26.68 -18.39 3.05
N TYR A 80 27.63 -19.32 2.85
CA TYR A 80 27.42 -20.77 2.94
C TYR A 80 26.61 -21.19 4.17
N SER A 81 25.43 -21.77 3.91
CA SER A 81 24.73 -22.74 4.76
C SER A 81 23.60 -23.36 3.94
N SER A 82 23.93 -24.31 3.07
CA SER A 82 22.94 -25.04 2.26
C SER A 82 22.62 -26.41 2.89
N ALA A 83 21.33 -26.74 2.92
CA ALA A 83 20.88 -28.11 2.67
C ALA A 83 19.75 -28.02 1.64
N ALA A 84 20.01 -28.58 0.48
CA ALA A 84 19.24 -28.41 -0.76
C ALA A 84 17.88 -29.12 -0.74
N ALA A 85 16.83 -28.43 -1.21
CA ALA A 85 15.60 -29.06 -1.67
C ALA A 85 15.63 -29.18 -3.21
N ARG A 86 15.47 -30.41 -3.71
CA ARG A 86 15.39 -30.73 -5.14
C ARG A 86 14.02 -30.33 -5.71
N PRO A 87 13.92 -29.91 -6.98
CA PRO A 87 12.63 -29.69 -7.62
C PRO A 87 11.93 -31.04 -7.83
N VAL A 88 10.80 -31.22 -7.17
CA VAL A 88 9.87 -32.32 -7.43
C VAL A 88 8.81 -31.79 -8.38
N PHE A 89 8.87 -32.21 -9.64
CA PHE A 89 7.69 -32.21 -10.51
C PHE A 89 6.79 -33.36 -10.05
N ASN A 90 5.52 -33.07 -9.74
CA ASN A 90 4.50 -34.11 -9.63
C ASN A 90 3.37 -33.81 -10.63
N PRO A 91 2.89 -34.83 -11.37
CA PRO A 91 1.93 -34.68 -12.45
C PRO A 91 0.51 -34.76 -11.89
N ASP A 92 -0.40 -33.94 -12.40
CA ASP A 92 -1.83 -34.29 -12.52
C ASP A 92 -2.57 -33.22 -13.33
N ILE A 93 -2.44 -33.29 -14.65
CA ILE A 93 -3.54 -33.01 -15.58
C ILE A 93 -3.40 -34.02 -16.73
N ALA A 94 -4.17 -35.11 -16.68
CA ALA A 94 -4.45 -35.96 -17.82
C ALA A 94 -5.95 -35.89 -18.11
N GLU A 95 -6.31 -35.18 -19.17
CA GLU A 95 -6.91 -35.69 -20.41
C GLU A 95 -8.41 -36.04 -20.35
N THR A 96 -9.19 -35.37 -21.22
CA THR A 96 -10.14 -36.08 -22.11
C THR A 96 -10.26 -35.34 -23.46
N MET A 97 -9.48 -35.84 -24.41
CA MET A 97 -9.83 -36.28 -25.76
C MET A 97 -10.19 -35.34 -26.95
N VAL A 98 -9.24 -35.36 -27.89
CA VAL A 98 -9.30 -35.79 -29.31
C VAL A 98 -10.06 -34.95 -30.36
N ALA A 99 -9.27 -34.62 -31.39
CA ALA A 99 -9.55 -33.91 -32.63
C ALA A 99 -10.36 -34.71 -33.68
N ALA A 100 -10.94 -33.97 -34.65
CA ALA A 100 -11.18 -34.44 -36.00
C ALA A 100 -10.88 -33.32 -37.02
N SER A 101 -10.23 -33.70 -38.13
CA SER A 101 -9.61 -32.88 -39.19
C SER A 101 -10.62 -32.39 -40.27
N PRO A 102 -10.21 -31.52 -41.23
CA PRO A 102 -11.09 -30.76 -42.11
C PRO A 102 -11.44 -31.48 -43.41
N ALA A 103 -12.55 -31.09 -44.04
CA ALA A 103 -12.91 -31.49 -45.40
C ALA A 103 -13.23 -30.27 -46.28
N ASP A 104 -12.64 -30.30 -47.48
CA ASP A 104 -12.74 -29.36 -48.60
C ASP A 104 -14.16 -29.15 -49.14
N ILE A 105 -14.49 -27.93 -49.61
CA ILE A 105 -15.36 -27.72 -50.78
C ILE A 105 -14.86 -26.57 -51.68
N GLU A 106 -14.94 -26.89 -52.98
CA GLU A 106 -14.58 -26.28 -54.27
C GLU A 106 -15.10 -24.86 -54.64
N LYS A 107 -14.64 -24.40 -55.81
CA LYS A 107 -14.66 -23.04 -56.40
C LYS A 107 -15.63 -22.86 -57.60
N LYS A 108 -16.11 -21.59 -57.78
CA LYS A 108 -16.47 -20.80 -59.02
C LYS A 108 -17.92 -20.88 -59.63
N PRO A 109 -18.36 -19.91 -60.50
CA PRO A 109 -18.08 -18.45 -60.65
C PRO A 109 -19.36 -17.54 -60.84
N GLY A 110 -19.20 -16.20 -60.95
CA GLY A 110 -20.26 -15.13 -60.99
C GLY A 110 -21.07 -14.94 -62.30
N PRO A 111 -21.67 -13.75 -62.67
CA PRO A 111 -21.47 -12.38 -62.15
C PRO A 111 -22.70 -11.38 -62.10
N ARG A 112 -22.42 -10.15 -61.59
CA ARG A 112 -22.91 -8.79 -62.03
C ARG A 112 -24.19 -8.14 -61.43
N PRO A 113 -24.33 -6.77 -61.46
CA PRO A 113 -24.41 -5.95 -60.24
C PRO A 113 -25.63 -5.01 -60.17
N VAL A 114 -25.97 -4.52 -58.97
CA VAL A 114 -26.69 -3.25 -58.80
C VAL A 114 -26.07 -2.47 -57.64
N VAL A 115 -25.47 -1.34 -57.98
CA VAL A 115 -25.00 -0.31 -57.04
C VAL A 115 -26.19 0.64 -56.82
N LEU A 116 -26.52 0.94 -55.56
CA LEU A 116 -26.63 2.29 -55.01
C LEU A 116 -27.20 2.20 -53.58
N GLY A 117 -26.44 2.68 -52.59
CA GLY A 117 -26.93 2.90 -51.22
C GLY A 117 -26.09 2.32 -50.07
N ALA A 118 -24.96 1.66 -50.34
CA ALA A 118 -24.22 0.93 -49.30
C ALA A 118 -23.00 1.66 -48.71
N GLY A 119 -22.60 2.83 -49.25
CA GLY A 119 -21.38 3.53 -48.80
C GLY A 119 -21.44 4.03 -47.36
N LEU A 120 -22.61 4.51 -46.91
CA LEU A 120 -22.79 5.00 -45.53
C LEU A 120 -23.02 3.86 -44.53
N LEU A 121 -23.72 2.79 -44.94
CA LEU A 121 -24.02 1.63 -44.09
C LEU A 121 -22.84 0.65 -43.96
N ILE A 122 -21.95 0.57 -44.97
CA ILE A 122 -20.72 -0.22 -44.87
C ILE A 122 -19.67 0.54 -44.05
N LEU A 123 -19.56 1.87 -44.16
CA LEU A 123 -18.69 2.64 -43.26
C LEU A 123 -19.21 2.61 -41.82
N LEU A 124 -20.52 2.78 -41.60
CA LEU A 124 -21.12 2.60 -40.27
C LEU A 124 -21.02 1.15 -39.80
N GLY A 125 -21.11 0.16 -40.69
CA GLY A 125 -20.96 -1.26 -40.40
C GLY A 125 -19.52 -1.67 -40.07
N ILE A 126 -18.53 -1.06 -40.71
CA ILE A 126 -17.09 -1.29 -40.45
C ILE A 126 -16.66 -0.50 -39.22
N VAL A 127 -17.13 0.73 -39.03
CA VAL A 127 -16.89 1.51 -37.81
C VAL A 127 -17.63 0.88 -36.63
N SER A 128 -18.84 0.36 -36.81
CA SER A 128 -19.54 -0.41 -35.76
C SER A 128 -18.95 -1.81 -35.57
N ALA A 129 -18.41 -2.48 -36.58
CA ALA A 129 -17.68 -3.75 -36.37
C ALA A 129 -16.30 -3.53 -35.77
N LEU A 130 -15.61 -2.44 -36.09
CA LEU A 130 -14.35 -2.03 -35.45
C LEU A 130 -14.59 -1.48 -34.05
N MET A 131 -15.67 -0.72 -33.83
CA MET A 131 -16.12 -0.31 -32.49
C MET A 131 -16.68 -1.50 -31.72
N TYR A 132 -17.30 -2.51 -32.35
CA TYR A 132 -17.71 -3.74 -31.67
C TYR A 132 -16.47 -4.59 -31.36
N GLN A 133 -15.45 -4.62 -32.22
CA GLN A 133 -14.17 -5.25 -31.88
C GLN A 133 -13.33 -4.44 -30.88
N PHE A 134 -13.54 -3.13 -30.72
CA PHE A 134 -12.92 -2.30 -29.67
C PHE A 134 -13.73 -2.25 -28.36
N PHE A 135 -15.06 -2.40 -28.41
CA PHE A 135 -15.97 -2.42 -27.26
C PHE A 135 -16.32 -3.84 -26.77
N TRP A 136 -16.04 -4.89 -27.54
CA TRP A 136 -16.21 -6.30 -27.15
C TRP A 136 -14.89 -7.09 -27.08
N ALA A 137 -13.74 -6.40 -27.13
CA ALA A 137 -12.44 -7.00 -26.82
C ALA A 137 -11.88 -6.56 -25.45
N ALA A 138 -12.74 -6.12 -24.53
CA ALA A 138 -12.58 -6.53 -23.14
C ALA A 138 -13.18 -7.95 -23.03
N ASP A 139 -12.48 -8.92 -23.60
CA ASP A 139 -12.69 -10.33 -23.24
C ASP A 139 -12.31 -10.39 -21.75
N THR A 140 -13.28 -10.18 -20.85
CA THR A 140 -13.10 -10.28 -19.40
C THR A 140 -12.93 -11.75 -19.04
N ARG A 141 -11.84 -12.33 -19.54
CA ARG A 141 -11.31 -13.57 -19.02
C ARG A 141 -11.20 -13.36 -17.53
N THR A 142 -11.89 -14.21 -16.81
CA THR A 142 -11.91 -14.20 -15.36
C THR A 142 -11.32 -15.53 -14.95
N GLU A 143 -10.21 -15.47 -14.23
CA GLU A 143 -9.64 -16.65 -13.59
C GLU A 143 -10.12 -16.68 -12.14
N VAL A 144 -10.86 -17.71 -11.76
CA VAL A 144 -11.26 -17.88 -10.35
C VAL A 144 -10.11 -18.49 -9.59
N VAL A 145 -9.70 -17.85 -8.50
CA VAL A 145 -8.63 -18.31 -7.61
C VAL A 145 -9.24 -18.61 -6.24
N SER A 146 -9.00 -19.81 -5.72
CA SER A 146 -9.51 -20.23 -4.41
C SER A 146 -8.49 -21.11 -3.69
N GLY A 147 -8.53 -21.11 -2.36
CA GLY A 147 -7.68 -21.95 -1.52
C GLY A 147 -6.19 -21.55 -1.55
N SER A 148 -5.32 -22.54 -1.46
CA SER A 148 -3.88 -22.34 -1.29
C SER A 148 -3.13 -22.28 -2.62
N ILE A 149 -2.20 -21.33 -2.71
CA ILE A 149 -1.26 -21.11 -3.80
C ILE A 149 0.12 -21.57 -3.36
N TYR A 150 0.77 -22.38 -4.19
CA TYR A 150 2.11 -22.91 -3.96
C TYR A 150 3.06 -22.52 -5.09
N GLY A 151 4.35 -22.43 -4.77
CA GLY A 151 5.42 -22.15 -5.73
C GLY A 151 5.35 -20.74 -6.35
N ASP A 152 6.02 -20.56 -7.49
CA ASP A 152 5.99 -19.31 -8.24
C ASP A 152 4.68 -19.20 -9.04
N GLN A 153 3.91 -18.14 -8.81
CA GLN A 153 2.75 -17.76 -9.61
C GLN A 153 2.95 -16.41 -10.29
N TYR A 154 2.33 -16.26 -11.47
CA TYR A 154 2.33 -15.02 -12.23
C TYR A 154 0.91 -14.64 -12.64
N TRP A 155 0.48 -13.44 -12.21
CA TRP A 155 -0.81 -12.86 -12.50
C TRP A 155 -0.66 -11.68 -13.46
N GLY A 156 -0.99 -11.93 -14.74
CA GLY A 156 -0.92 -10.93 -15.80
C GLY A 156 -2.12 -9.97 -15.81
N SER A 157 -2.00 -8.91 -16.63
CA SER A 157 -3.05 -7.90 -16.84
C SER A 157 -4.05 -8.24 -17.96
N ASP A 158 -3.92 -9.41 -18.59
CA ASP A 158 -4.77 -9.88 -19.68
C ASP A 158 -6.15 -10.39 -19.22
N LYS A 159 -6.35 -10.53 -17.91
CA LYS A 159 -7.57 -11.06 -17.30
C LYS A 159 -7.76 -10.54 -15.88
N THR A 160 -8.98 -10.70 -15.36
CA THR A 160 -9.29 -10.44 -13.94
C THR A 160 -9.04 -11.69 -13.12
N TRP A 161 -8.32 -11.56 -12.01
CA TRP A 161 -8.11 -12.62 -11.02
C TRP A 161 -9.17 -12.50 -9.94
N LEU A 162 -10.14 -13.40 -9.94
CA LEU A 162 -11.31 -13.35 -9.06
C LEU A 162 -11.11 -14.27 -7.85
N LEU A 163 -10.94 -13.67 -6.67
CA LEU A 163 -10.78 -14.41 -5.42
C LEU A 163 -12.13 -14.97 -4.95
N ASP A 164 -12.13 -16.25 -4.57
CA ASP A 164 -13.29 -16.98 -4.08
C ASP A 164 -12.93 -17.67 -2.75
N GLY A 165 -13.41 -17.10 -1.64
CA GLY A 165 -12.94 -17.41 -0.29
C GLY A 165 -11.53 -16.86 0.00
N ILE A 166 -10.99 -17.18 1.18
CA ILE A 166 -9.65 -16.76 1.55
C ILE A 166 -8.63 -17.54 0.73
N VAL A 167 -7.82 -16.80 -0.03
CA VAL A 167 -6.72 -17.33 -0.84
C VAL A 167 -5.42 -17.15 -0.08
N TYR A 168 -4.68 -18.24 0.11
CA TYR A 168 -3.43 -18.24 0.86
C TYR A 168 -2.24 -18.41 -0.07
N VAL A 169 -1.31 -17.46 -0.09
CA VAL A 169 0.02 -17.66 -0.69
C VAL A 169 0.87 -18.34 0.37
N GLU A 170 1.11 -19.64 0.19
CA GLU A 170 1.71 -20.51 1.20
C GLU A 170 3.22 -20.27 1.36
N ALA A 171 3.76 -20.62 2.52
CA ALA A 171 5.19 -20.52 2.82
C ALA A 171 6.07 -21.08 1.69
N GLY A 172 7.08 -20.31 1.28
CA GLY A 172 7.97 -20.63 0.15
C GLY A 172 7.40 -20.34 -1.23
N ALA A 173 6.13 -19.93 -1.34
CA ALA A 173 5.54 -19.47 -2.59
C ALA A 173 5.85 -17.99 -2.87
N ARG A 174 5.74 -17.61 -4.14
CA ARG A 174 5.94 -16.24 -4.61
C ARG A 174 4.86 -15.88 -5.61
N LEU A 175 4.08 -14.87 -5.30
CA LEU A 175 3.05 -14.33 -6.17
C LEU A 175 3.54 -13.07 -6.87
N THR A 176 3.71 -13.10 -8.19
CA THR A 176 4.06 -11.91 -8.99
C THR A 176 2.81 -11.39 -9.69
N ILE A 177 2.51 -10.10 -9.57
CA ILE A 177 1.35 -9.45 -10.17
C ILE A 177 1.84 -8.32 -11.07
N GLU A 178 1.49 -8.42 -12.36
CA GLU A 178 1.91 -7.47 -13.40
C GLU A 178 1.25 -6.10 -13.25
N ALA A 179 1.95 -5.04 -13.66
CA ALA A 179 1.37 -3.71 -13.75
C ALA A 179 0.06 -3.70 -14.56
N GLY A 180 -0.95 -3.01 -14.05
CA GLY A 180 -2.28 -2.94 -14.65
C GLY A 180 -3.16 -4.17 -14.40
N ALA A 181 -2.68 -5.21 -13.70
CA ALA A 181 -3.51 -6.35 -13.35
C ALA A 181 -4.61 -5.97 -12.34
N VAL A 182 -5.75 -6.66 -12.48
CA VAL A 182 -6.91 -6.49 -11.60
C VAL A 182 -7.16 -7.78 -10.83
N VAL A 183 -7.18 -7.68 -9.51
CA VAL A 183 -7.57 -8.72 -8.57
C VAL A 183 -8.89 -8.30 -7.94
N ALA A 184 -9.95 -9.08 -8.17
CA ALA A 184 -11.28 -8.78 -7.67
C ALA A 184 -11.69 -9.76 -6.56
N GLY A 185 -12.22 -9.27 -5.45
CA GLY A 185 -12.68 -10.09 -4.33
C GLY A 185 -14.20 -10.28 -4.29
N ARG A 186 -14.66 -11.52 -4.14
CA ARG A 186 -16.06 -11.80 -3.73
C ARG A 186 -16.25 -11.55 -2.23
N ALA A 187 -17.52 -11.46 -1.81
CA ALA A 187 -17.86 -11.45 -0.39
C ALA A 187 -17.24 -12.66 0.34
N GLY A 188 -16.59 -12.42 1.47
CA GLY A 188 -15.87 -13.43 2.25
C GLY A 188 -14.55 -13.92 1.63
N SER A 189 -14.06 -13.28 0.56
CA SER A 189 -12.72 -13.56 0.02
C SER A 189 -11.66 -12.61 0.57
N ALA A 190 -10.41 -13.04 0.62
CA ALA A 190 -9.25 -12.21 0.97
C ALA A 190 -7.99 -12.80 0.31
N LEU A 191 -6.93 -12.01 0.20
CA LEU A 191 -5.61 -12.52 -0.20
C LEU A 191 -4.66 -12.45 1.00
N VAL A 192 -4.25 -13.61 1.51
CA VAL A 192 -3.34 -13.74 2.66
C VAL A 192 -2.00 -14.28 2.17
N VAL A 193 -0.98 -13.44 2.21
CA VAL A 193 0.42 -13.83 1.99
C VAL A 193 0.98 -14.28 3.33
N THR A 194 1.10 -15.59 3.50
CA THR A 194 1.50 -16.19 4.77
C THR A 194 2.98 -15.95 5.06
N ARG A 195 3.38 -16.14 6.32
CA ARG A 195 4.79 -16.04 6.71
C ARG A 195 5.66 -16.95 5.84
N ASP A 196 6.84 -16.45 5.47
CA ASP A 196 7.80 -17.10 4.55
C ASP A 196 7.35 -17.17 3.08
N ALA A 197 6.22 -16.53 2.72
CA ALA A 197 5.79 -16.30 1.34
C ALA A 197 6.05 -14.84 0.91
N THR A 198 6.02 -14.55 -0.39
CA THR A 198 6.23 -13.19 -0.89
C THR A 198 5.24 -12.80 -1.98
N ILE A 199 4.87 -11.52 -2.02
CA ILE A 199 4.12 -10.91 -3.13
C ILE A 199 4.95 -9.84 -3.83
N LEU A 200 4.87 -9.76 -5.14
CA LEU A 200 5.50 -8.73 -5.95
C LEU A 200 4.43 -8.08 -6.82
N ALA A 201 3.76 -7.07 -6.28
CA ALA A 201 2.74 -6.26 -6.97
C ALA A 201 3.35 -4.90 -7.33
N ARG A 202 3.83 -4.78 -8.56
CA ARG A 202 4.59 -3.61 -9.04
C ARG A 202 3.86 -2.97 -10.20
N GLY A 203 2.88 -2.13 -9.85
CA GLY A 203 2.23 -1.23 -10.79
C GLY A 203 3.16 -0.11 -11.25
N SER A 204 2.60 0.79 -12.05
CA SER A 204 3.20 2.07 -12.39
C SER A 204 2.18 3.18 -12.23
N ALA A 205 2.63 4.44 -12.26
CA ALA A 205 1.73 5.58 -12.17
C ALA A 205 0.62 5.59 -13.26
N ASN A 206 0.85 4.93 -14.41
CA ASN A 206 -0.11 4.86 -15.51
C ASN A 206 -0.82 3.49 -15.62
N ALA A 207 -0.41 2.51 -14.82
CA ALA A 207 -0.95 1.16 -14.80
C ALA A 207 -0.78 0.58 -13.39
N PRO A 208 -1.54 1.09 -12.40
CA PRO A 208 -1.49 0.56 -11.05
C PRO A 208 -1.99 -0.88 -11.00
N VAL A 209 -1.54 -1.66 -10.01
CA VAL A 209 -2.21 -2.94 -9.68
C VAL A 209 -3.43 -2.61 -8.84
N ILE A 210 -4.58 -3.19 -9.19
CA ILE A 210 -5.86 -2.87 -8.54
C ILE A 210 -6.41 -4.10 -7.85
N PHE A 211 -6.49 -4.06 -6.52
CA PHE A 211 -7.27 -4.98 -5.70
C PHE A 211 -8.62 -4.32 -5.38
N THR A 212 -9.74 -4.92 -5.77
CA THR A 212 -11.05 -4.26 -5.69
C THR A 212 -12.20 -5.25 -5.50
N SER A 213 -13.42 -4.72 -5.35
CA SER A 213 -14.65 -5.50 -5.28
C SER A 213 -14.97 -6.22 -6.60
N ALA A 214 -15.46 -7.46 -6.49
CA ALA A 214 -16.01 -8.21 -7.63
C ALA A 214 -17.41 -7.73 -8.09
N LYS A 215 -18.03 -6.79 -7.36
CA LYS A 215 -19.29 -6.18 -7.80
C LYS A 215 -19.06 -5.22 -8.97
N ASP A 216 -20.09 -5.08 -9.79
CA ASP A 216 -20.10 -4.13 -10.90
C ASP A 216 -19.88 -2.69 -10.39
N THR A 217 -19.13 -1.90 -11.16
CA THR A 217 -18.98 -0.46 -10.94
C THR A 217 -20.36 0.19 -10.78
N GLY A 218 -20.51 1.04 -9.76
CA GLY A 218 -21.81 1.59 -9.37
C GLY A 218 -22.46 0.86 -8.20
N SER A 219 -22.05 -0.38 -7.93
CA SER A 219 -22.61 -1.24 -6.87
C SER A 219 -21.58 -1.65 -5.81
N ARG A 220 -20.35 -1.14 -5.90
CA ARG A 220 -19.29 -1.44 -4.92
C ARG A 220 -19.52 -0.69 -3.62
N SER A 221 -19.14 -1.34 -2.53
CA SER A 221 -19.28 -0.81 -1.17
C SER A 221 -18.12 -1.27 -0.30
N ALA A 222 -17.79 -0.48 0.71
CA ALA A 222 -16.87 -0.90 1.77
C ALA A 222 -17.29 -2.27 2.32
N GLY A 223 -16.31 -3.16 2.52
CA GLY A 223 -16.54 -4.51 3.03
C GLY A 223 -17.08 -5.46 1.99
N ASP A 224 -16.87 -5.21 0.70
CA ASP A 224 -17.26 -6.15 -0.36
C ASP A 224 -16.39 -7.41 -0.39
N TRP A 225 -15.17 -7.30 0.16
CA TRP A 225 -14.20 -8.38 0.31
C TRP A 225 -13.25 -8.06 1.47
N GLY A 226 -12.44 -9.02 1.88
CA GLY A 226 -11.62 -8.99 3.10
C GLY A 226 -10.44 -8.05 3.03
N GLY A 227 -9.75 -7.95 1.90
CA GLY A 227 -8.54 -7.13 1.78
C GLY A 227 -7.26 -7.93 1.56
N LEU A 228 -6.13 -7.25 1.70
CA LEU A 228 -4.80 -7.79 1.47
C LEU A 228 -4.05 -7.91 2.80
N VAL A 229 -3.63 -9.13 3.15
CA VAL A 229 -2.89 -9.42 4.37
C VAL A 229 -1.49 -9.91 4.02
N LEU A 230 -0.45 -9.26 4.55
CA LEU A 230 0.93 -9.69 4.42
C LEU A 230 1.50 -10.05 5.80
N LEU A 231 1.96 -11.29 5.95
CA LEU A 231 2.49 -11.81 7.20
C LEU A 231 3.97 -12.12 7.06
N GLY A 232 4.77 -11.63 8.00
CA GLY A 232 6.22 -11.78 8.03
C GLY A 232 6.75 -12.39 9.32
N ALA A 233 8.07 -12.49 9.39
CA ALA A 233 8.85 -13.08 10.48
C ALA A 233 9.65 -12.04 11.29
N ALA A 234 9.31 -10.75 11.19
CA ALA A 234 9.93 -9.69 11.98
C ALA A 234 9.44 -9.68 13.44
N PRO A 235 10.18 -9.05 14.36
CA PRO A 235 9.81 -8.99 15.77
C PRO A 235 8.45 -8.35 16.01
N VAL A 236 7.69 -8.96 16.90
CA VAL A 236 6.43 -8.46 17.46
C VAL A 236 6.50 -8.65 18.98
N ASN A 237 5.78 -7.82 19.74
CA ASN A 237 5.81 -7.89 21.21
C ASN A 237 4.69 -8.79 21.79
N ALA A 238 3.86 -9.39 20.93
CA ALA A 238 2.87 -10.40 21.30
C ALA A 238 3.46 -11.82 21.25
N ARG A 239 3.24 -12.63 22.30
CA ARG A 239 3.83 -13.98 22.44
C ARG A 239 3.35 -15.00 21.40
N TYR A 240 2.10 -14.89 20.96
CA TYR A 240 1.46 -15.77 19.98
C TYR A 240 0.66 -14.93 18.99
N ALA A 241 1.38 -14.16 18.17
CA ALA A 241 0.76 -13.29 17.19
C ALA A 241 0.03 -14.11 16.12
N GLN A 242 -1.26 -13.82 16.00
CA GLN A 242 -2.19 -14.44 15.07
C GLN A 242 -3.04 -13.33 14.49
N ILE A 243 -3.10 -13.26 13.16
CA ILE A 243 -3.88 -12.22 12.51
C ILE A 243 -5.37 -12.50 12.65
N GLU A 244 -6.14 -11.44 12.83
CA GLU A 244 -7.59 -11.45 12.70
C GLU A 244 -8.06 -11.86 11.29
N GLY A 245 -9.36 -12.15 11.17
CA GLY A 245 -9.98 -12.73 9.98
C GLY A 245 -9.56 -14.17 9.64
N VAL A 246 -8.47 -14.69 10.24
CA VAL A 246 -8.01 -16.07 10.09
C VAL A 246 -8.25 -16.84 11.40
N PRO A 247 -8.94 -18.00 11.38
CA PRO A 247 -9.21 -18.75 12.60
C PRO A 247 -7.95 -19.03 13.41
N ALA A 248 -7.99 -18.86 14.74
CA ALA A 248 -6.83 -19.03 15.62
C ALA A 248 -6.21 -20.44 15.60
N SER A 249 -6.96 -21.44 15.11
CA SER A 249 -6.47 -22.81 14.89
C SER A 249 -5.70 -22.98 13.58
N ASP A 250 -5.81 -22.04 12.66
CA ASP A 250 -5.16 -22.06 11.35
C ASP A 250 -3.81 -21.35 11.43
N SER A 251 -2.75 -22.14 11.31
CA SER A 251 -1.37 -21.65 11.42
C SER A 251 -0.98 -20.68 10.30
N ARG A 252 -1.77 -20.57 9.22
CA ARG A 252 -1.51 -19.64 8.13
C ARG A 252 -1.73 -18.18 8.52
N GLY A 253 -2.46 -17.92 9.60
CA GLY A 253 -2.60 -16.59 10.19
C GLY A 253 -1.50 -16.22 11.20
N ALA A 254 -0.56 -17.14 11.50
CA ALA A 254 0.50 -16.87 12.45
C ALA A 254 1.59 -15.99 11.82
N PHE A 255 2.06 -14.98 12.56
CA PHE A 255 3.11 -14.07 12.12
C PHE A 255 4.10 -13.76 13.24
N GLY A 256 5.12 -12.97 12.91
CA GLY A 256 6.19 -12.60 13.82
C GLY A 256 7.34 -13.61 13.87
N GLY A 257 8.47 -13.16 14.41
CA GLY A 257 9.70 -13.93 14.51
C GLY A 257 10.88 -13.09 14.99
N GLY A 258 12.10 -13.49 14.63
CA GLY A 258 13.32 -12.79 15.03
C GLY A 258 14.00 -11.98 13.91
N SER A 259 13.42 -11.94 12.72
CA SER A 259 14.08 -11.38 11.52
C SER A 259 13.61 -9.96 11.23
N ALA A 260 14.21 -8.96 11.88
CA ALA A 260 13.85 -7.55 11.67
C ALA A 260 13.98 -7.11 10.19
N GLU A 261 14.85 -7.77 9.43
CA GLU A 261 15.04 -7.54 8.00
C GLU A 261 14.20 -8.49 7.11
N ASP A 262 13.18 -9.16 7.64
CA ASP A 262 12.30 -10.00 6.83
C ASP A 262 11.61 -9.20 5.69
N SER A 263 11.16 -9.91 4.66
CA SER A 263 10.45 -9.30 3.52
C SER A 263 9.16 -10.03 3.22
N CYS A 264 8.04 -9.33 3.40
CA CYS A 264 6.74 -9.77 2.91
C CYS A 264 6.59 -9.56 1.39
N GLY A 265 7.53 -8.85 0.76
CA GLY A 265 7.53 -8.55 -0.67
C GLY A 265 7.43 -7.06 -1.00
N VAL A 266 6.80 -6.74 -2.13
CA VAL A 266 6.74 -5.40 -2.73
C VAL A 266 5.32 -5.05 -3.12
N LEU A 267 4.84 -3.92 -2.60
CA LEU A 267 3.67 -3.18 -3.07
C LEU A 267 4.14 -1.81 -3.59
N GLU A 268 4.01 -1.58 -4.89
CA GLU A 268 4.37 -0.32 -5.55
C GLU A 268 3.31 0.08 -6.58
N PHE A 269 2.74 1.29 -6.48
CA PHE A 269 1.61 1.75 -7.30
C PHE A 269 0.44 0.76 -7.24
N VAL A 270 -0.04 0.54 -6.03
CA VAL A 270 -1.13 -0.40 -5.71
C VAL A 270 -2.33 0.36 -5.20
N ARG A 271 -3.52 -0.01 -5.65
CA ARG A 271 -4.78 0.41 -5.05
C ARG A 271 -5.49 -0.78 -4.43
N ILE A 272 -5.98 -0.60 -3.21
CA ILE A 272 -6.80 -1.56 -2.49
C ILE A 272 -8.12 -0.86 -2.18
N GLU A 273 -9.19 -1.33 -2.79
CA GLU A 273 -10.47 -0.62 -2.82
C GLU A 273 -11.58 -1.50 -2.25
N TYR A 274 -12.47 -0.92 -1.45
CA TYR A 274 -13.72 -1.55 -1.01
C TYR A 274 -13.53 -2.83 -0.17
N ALA A 275 -12.38 -2.96 0.50
CA ALA A 275 -12.02 -4.06 1.39
C ALA A 275 -12.69 -3.90 2.78
N GLY A 276 -12.31 -4.70 3.80
CA GLY A 276 -12.85 -4.53 5.16
C GLY A 276 -13.82 -5.63 5.66
N PHE A 277 -13.98 -6.74 4.94
CA PHE A 277 -15.10 -7.67 5.21
C PHE A 277 -15.02 -8.32 6.61
N GLU A 278 -16.11 -8.22 7.36
CA GLU A 278 -16.34 -8.91 8.63
C GLU A 278 -16.45 -10.43 8.42
N VAL A 279 -15.36 -11.16 8.65
CA VAL A 279 -15.33 -12.62 8.43
C VAL A 279 -16.15 -13.35 9.50
N TYR A 280 -16.08 -12.89 10.75
CA TYR A 280 -16.91 -13.31 11.87
C TYR A 280 -17.24 -12.09 12.74
N ALA A 281 -18.24 -12.23 13.63
CA ALA A 281 -18.65 -11.14 14.52
C ALA A 281 -17.47 -10.55 15.33
N ASN A 282 -17.12 -9.28 15.10
CA ASN A 282 -15.96 -8.58 15.68
C ASN A 282 -14.60 -9.27 15.35
N ASN A 283 -14.44 -9.74 14.12
CA ASN A 283 -13.22 -10.31 13.59
C ASN A 283 -13.15 -9.98 12.09
N GLU A 284 -13.00 -8.69 11.84
CA GLU A 284 -12.88 -8.06 10.55
C GLU A 284 -11.47 -8.26 9.95
N LEU A 285 -11.34 -7.99 8.66
CA LEU A 285 -10.06 -7.87 7.97
C LEU A 285 -9.98 -6.44 7.45
N ASN A 286 -8.79 -5.86 7.41
CA ASN A 286 -8.59 -4.47 7.02
C ASN A 286 -8.42 -4.27 5.52
N GLY A 287 -8.25 -3.03 5.08
CA GLY A 287 -7.85 -2.75 3.71
C GLY A 287 -6.49 -3.39 3.39
N LEU A 288 -5.44 -2.90 4.05
CA LEU A 288 -4.10 -3.47 4.01
C LEU A 288 -3.65 -3.84 5.42
N THR A 289 -3.38 -5.11 5.65
CA THR A 289 -2.86 -5.62 6.92
C THR A 289 -1.39 -6.02 6.77
N LEU A 290 -0.55 -5.55 7.68
CA LEU A 290 0.90 -5.81 7.70
C LEU A 290 1.28 -6.42 9.05
N GLY A 291 1.34 -7.75 9.14
CA GLY A 291 1.69 -8.46 10.38
C GLY A 291 3.14 -8.89 10.41
N GLY A 292 3.96 -8.27 11.25
CA GLY A 292 5.36 -8.68 11.45
C GLY A 292 6.21 -8.60 10.16
N CYS A 293 5.91 -7.66 9.27
CA CYS A 293 6.71 -7.43 8.06
C CYS A 293 8.00 -6.68 8.41
N GLY A 294 9.13 -7.15 7.91
CA GLY A 294 10.45 -6.57 8.20
C GLY A 294 10.83 -5.42 7.28
N SER A 295 11.98 -4.80 7.56
CA SER A 295 12.47 -3.59 6.89
C SER A 295 12.89 -3.78 5.43
N ASN A 296 12.93 -5.02 4.91
CA ASN A 296 13.17 -5.28 3.49
C ASN A 296 11.86 -5.33 2.69
N THR A 297 10.70 -5.32 3.35
CA THR A 297 9.38 -5.16 2.72
C THR A 297 9.26 -3.75 2.14
N ILE A 298 8.82 -3.64 0.89
CA ILE A 298 8.61 -2.34 0.24
C ILE A 298 7.10 -2.08 0.16
N VAL A 299 6.62 -1.07 0.88
CA VAL A 299 5.24 -0.58 0.75
C VAL A 299 5.29 0.89 0.40
N ARG A 300 5.04 1.20 -0.89
CA ARG A 300 5.10 2.58 -1.35
C ARG A 300 4.14 2.90 -2.48
N ASN A 301 3.68 4.14 -2.55
CA ASN A 301 2.68 4.52 -3.55
C ASN A 301 1.49 3.57 -3.49
N VAL A 302 0.95 3.41 -2.28
CA VAL A 302 -0.20 2.54 -2.01
C VAL A 302 -1.38 3.41 -1.60
N GLN A 303 -2.54 3.13 -2.19
CA GLN A 303 -3.79 3.72 -1.78
C GLN A 303 -4.70 2.64 -1.20
N VAL A 304 -5.27 2.90 -0.04
CA VAL A 304 -6.44 2.18 0.46
C VAL A 304 -7.66 3.09 0.38
N HIS A 305 -8.71 2.63 -0.28
CA HIS A 305 -9.91 3.41 -0.52
C HIS A 305 -11.16 2.67 -0.04
N ARG A 306 -11.91 3.28 0.86
CA ARG A 306 -13.20 2.77 1.35
C ARG A 306 -13.16 1.36 1.91
N ALA A 307 -12.18 1.08 2.79
CA ALA A 307 -12.27 -0.09 3.65
C ALA A 307 -13.47 0.04 4.60
N LEU A 308 -14.15 -1.06 4.93
CA LEU A 308 -15.22 -1.06 5.94
C LEU A 308 -14.65 -0.93 7.35
N ASP A 309 -13.48 -1.52 7.55
CA ASP A 309 -12.71 -1.44 8.79
C ASP A 309 -11.53 -0.48 8.57
N ASP A 310 -10.35 -0.80 9.11
CA ASP A 310 -9.19 0.05 8.97
C ASP A 310 -8.70 0.16 7.53
N GLY A 311 -8.15 1.33 7.20
CA GLY A 311 -7.46 1.53 5.94
C GLY A 311 -6.18 0.70 5.88
N VAL A 312 -5.23 1.02 6.73
CA VAL A 312 -3.98 0.27 6.89
C VAL A 312 -3.83 -0.09 8.36
N GLU A 313 -3.55 -1.34 8.66
CA GLU A 313 -3.21 -1.76 10.01
C GLU A 313 -1.86 -2.48 10.05
N VAL A 314 -1.01 -2.10 10.99
CA VAL A 314 0.34 -2.64 11.16
C VAL A 314 0.49 -3.33 12.52
N PHE A 315 0.57 -4.65 12.50
CA PHE A 315 0.81 -5.46 13.68
C PHE A 315 2.31 -5.76 13.83
N GLY A 316 3.04 -4.89 14.53
CA GLY A 316 4.46 -5.06 14.80
C GLY A 316 5.37 -5.06 13.56
N GLY A 317 6.62 -5.52 13.74
CA GLY A 317 7.62 -5.55 12.68
C GLY A 317 8.35 -4.22 12.44
N ASN A 318 8.98 -4.09 11.27
CA ASN A 318 9.89 -3.00 10.92
C ASN A 318 9.64 -2.43 9.50
N VAL A 319 8.48 -2.74 8.91
CA VAL A 319 8.12 -2.25 7.57
C VAL A 319 8.04 -0.73 7.55
N ASP A 320 8.60 -0.12 6.51
CA ASP A 320 8.47 1.31 6.25
C ASP A 320 7.36 1.57 5.24
N LEU A 321 6.65 2.69 5.40
CA LEU A 321 5.55 3.10 4.52
C LEU A 321 5.86 4.46 3.86
N LYS A 322 5.85 4.53 2.53
CA LYS A 322 6.13 5.79 1.82
C LYS A 322 5.06 6.13 0.79
N ASN A 323 4.57 7.36 0.75
CA ASN A 323 3.55 7.78 -0.21
C ASN A 323 2.27 6.93 -0.06
N ILE A 324 1.65 7.01 1.11
CA ILE A 324 0.43 6.26 1.44
C ILE A 324 -0.78 7.18 1.41
N ILE A 325 -1.85 6.71 0.79
CA ILE A 325 -3.15 7.39 0.76
C ILE A 325 -4.17 6.50 1.43
N VAL A 326 -4.90 7.03 2.40
CA VAL A 326 -6.08 6.35 2.96
C VAL A 326 -7.26 7.28 2.87
N THR A 327 -8.31 6.87 2.17
CA THR A 327 -9.52 7.69 2.04
C THR A 327 -10.79 6.91 2.31
N GLY A 328 -11.60 7.43 3.23
CA GLY A 328 -12.92 6.90 3.57
C GLY A 328 -12.92 5.52 4.22
N ALA A 329 -11.88 5.17 5.00
CA ALA A 329 -11.93 4.01 5.90
C ALA A 329 -13.15 4.11 6.85
N GLY A 330 -13.76 2.97 7.16
CA GLY A 330 -14.98 2.92 7.97
C GLY A 330 -14.70 3.02 9.46
N ASP A 331 -13.52 2.56 9.89
CA ASP A 331 -12.94 2.76 11.22
C ASP A 331 -11.65 3.59 11.17
N ASP A 332 -10.49 3.07 11.53
CA ASP A 332 -9.27 3.87 11.60
C ASP A 332 -8.57 3.99 10.24
N SER A 333 -7.95 5.14 9.97
CA SER A 333 -7.28 5.29 8.66
C SER A 333 -5.91 4.60 8.66
N LEU A 334 -5.14 4.76 9.74
CA LEU A 334 -3.94 4.00 10.02
C LEU A 334 -4.00 3.54 11.48
N ASP A 335 -4.00 2.24 11.72
CA ASP A 335 -3.83 1.67 13.06
C ASP A 335 -2.48 0.92 13.15
N TRP A 336 -1.90 0.88 14.34
CA TRP A 336 -0.83 -0.04 14.65
C TRP A 336 -0.88 -0.53 16.09
N ASP A 337 -0.35 -1.72 16.26
CA ASP A 337 -0.04 -2.29 17.55
C ASP A 337 1.21 -3.19 17.49
N MET A 338 1.35 -4.04 18.50
CA MET A 338 2.29 -5.16 18.56
C MET A 338 3.78 -4.83 18.35
N GLY A 339 4.20 -3.59 18.62
CA GLY A 339 5.61 -3.21 18.69
C GLY A 339 6.22 -2.73 17.38
N TRP A 340 5.43 -2.06 16.52
CA TRP A 340 5.91 -1.60 15.22
C TRP A 340 7.01 -0.53 15.34
N GLN A 341 8.10 -0.72 14.58
CA GLN A 341 9.34 0.06 14.65
C GLN A 341 9.76 0.56 13.26
N GLY A 342 8.78 0.99 12.45
CA GLY A 342 8.98 1.46 11.08
C GLY A 342 9.07 2.97 10.92
N ARG A 343 9.20 3.42 9.67
CA ARG A 343 9.18 4.83 9.28
C ARG A 343 8.07 5.12 8.29
N VAL A 344 7.54 6.34 8.35
CA VAL A 344 6.52 6.82 7.43
C VAL A 344 6.91 8.16 6.83
N GLN A 345 6.81 8.29 5.51
CA GLN A 345 6.89 9.59 4.85
C GLN A 345 5.81 9.78 3.79
N HIS A 346 5.16 10.95 3.77
CA HIS A 346 4.03 11.27 2.89
C HIS A 346 2.83 10.35 3.13
N LEU A 347 2.17 10.54 4.28
CA LEU A 347 0.89 9.93 4.59
C LEU A 347 -0.23 10.95 4.37
N LEU A 348 -1.18 10.64 3.48
CA LEU A 348 -2.37 11.44 3.23
C LEU A 348 -3.61 10.66 3.65
N VAL A 349 -4.25 11.11 4.71
CA VAL A 349 -5.52 10.57 5.23
C VAL A 349 -6.65 11.54 4.91
N LEU A 350 -7.77 11.01 4.43
CA LEU A 350 -9.02 11.75 4.32
C LEU A 350 -10.22 10.92 4.80
N GLN A 351 -10.76 11.26 5.97
CA GLN A 351 -12.04 10.73 6.41
C GLN A 351 -13.20 11.46 5.74
N TYR A 352 -14.23 10.71 5.38
CA TYR A 352 -15.45 11.22 4.73
C TYR A 352 -16.55 11.50 5.77
N PRO A 353 -17.59 12.28 5.43
CA PRO A 353 -18.69 12.52 6.35
C PRO A 353 -19.34 11.19 6.78
N GLY A 354 -19.54 11.01 8.10
CA GLY A 354 -20.20 9.84 8.67
C GLY A 354 -19.42 8.52 8.62
N MET A 355 -18.14 8.51 8.20
CA MET A 355 -17.29 7.30 8.11
C MET A 355 -15.95 7.51 8.82
N GLY A 356 -15.41 6.46 9.44
CA GLY A 356 -14.13 6.49 10.15
C GLY A 356 -14.23 6.85 11.63
N ASP A 357 -13.26 6.48 12.45
CA ASP A 357 -13.15 6.87 13.86
C ASP A 357 -11.92 7.77 14.05
N ASN A 358 -10.72 7.19 14.06
CA ASN A 358 -9.45 7.90 14.18
C ASN A 358 -8.77 8.05 12.81
N GLY A 359 -8.13 9.21 12.59
CA GLY A 359 -7.16 9.35 11.50
C GLY A 359 -5.94 8.45 11.74
N ILE A 360 -5.53 8.32 13.00
CA ILE A 360 -4.52 7.39 13.48
C ILE A 360 -4.98 6.82 14.84
N GLU A 361 -5.08 5.49 14.96
CA GLU A 361 -5.05 4.80 16.25
C GLU A 361 -3.66 4.17 16.44
N ALA A 362 -3.19 4.10 17.68
CA ALA A 362 -1.80 3.85 17.98
C ALA A 362 -1.61 3.18 19.33
N ASP A 363 -1.27 1.90 19.27
CA ASP A 363 -1.09 1.04 20.43
C ASP A 363 0.34 0.50 20.52
N ASN A 364 0.78 0.14 21.74
CA ASN A 364 1.93 -0.75 21.91
C ASN A 364 1.49 -2.22 22.00
N LEU A 365 0.81 -2.59 23.08
CA LEU A 365 0.20 -3.91 23.24
C LEU A 365 -0.87 -3.82 24.32
N GLN A 366 -2.11 -4.15 23.98
CA GLN A 366 -3.25 -4.05 24.89
C GLN A 366 -3.05 -4.83 26.21
N SER A 367 -2.45 -6.01 26.14
CA SER A 367 -2.27 -6.88 27.32
C SER A 367 -1.09 -6.50 28.22
N ASP A 368 -0.14 -5.72 27.71
CA ASP A 368 1.04 -5.24 28.44
C ASP A 368 1.57 -3.96 27.80
N HIS A 369 1.19 -2.80 28.37
CA HIS A 369 1.56 -1.50 27.83
C HIS A 369 3.09 -1.26 27.85
N LEU A 370 3.87 -2.07 28.57
CA LEU A 370 5.32 -1.95 28.66
C LEU A 370 6.08 -2.98 27.80
N ALA A 371 5.36 -3.81 27.05
CA ALA A 371 5.92 -4.85 26.20
C ALA A 371 6.99 -4.32 25.24
N GLN A 372 7.99 -5.17 24.95
CA GLN A 372 9.12 -4.85 24.09
C GLN A 372 9.18 -5.81 22.88
N PRO A 373 9.58 -5.34 21.68
CA PRO A 373 9.86 -3.93 21.36
C PRO A 373 8.61 -3.06 21.51
N ARG A 374 8.80 -1.81 21.93
CA ARG A 374 7.70 -0.84 22.02
C ARG A 374 7.31 -0.37 20.62
N SER A 375 6.03 -0.11 20.33
CA SER A 375 5.65 0.61 19.11
C SER A 375 6.21 2.02 19.18
N GLU A 376 7.14 2.36 18.27
CA GLU A 376 7.83 3.66 18.23
C GLU A 376 8.13 4.09 16.78
N PRO A 377 7.11 4.16 15.90
CA PRO A 377 7.31 4.57 14.51
C PRO A 377 7.71 6.06 14.37
N VAL A 378 8.40 6.39 13.28
CA VAL A 378 8.83 7.76 12.95
C VAL A 378 8.14 8.28 11.70
N PHE A 379 7.41 9.39 11.83
CA PHE A 379 6.63 10.02 10.76
C PHE A 379 7.23 11.35 10.32
N TYR A 380 7.21 11.58 9.01
CA TYR A 380 7.44 12.89 8.37
C TYR A 380 6.39 13.17 7.30
N ASN A 381 5.98 14.43 7.16
CA ASN A 381 5.09 14.88 6.08
C ASN A 381 3.74 14.16 6.10
N VAL A 382 2.93 14.41 7.12
CA VAL A 382 1.62 13.75 7.30
C VAL A 382 0.49 14.76 7.19
N SER A 383 -0.53 14.44 6.41
CA SER A 383 -1.77 15.21 6.32
C SER A 383 -2.93 14.34 6.79
N LEU A 384 -3.43 14.61 7.99
CA LEU A 384 -4.67 14.04 8.52
C LEU A 384 -5.80 15.02 8.27
N LEU A 385 -6.72 14.64 7.39
CA LEU A 385 -7.82 15.48 6.97
C LEU A 385 -9.14 14.77 7.21
N SER A 386 -10.16 15.54 7.56
CA SER A 386 -11.53 15.05 7.63
C SER A 386 -12.51 16.04 6.98
N LEU A 387 -13.49 15.47 6.26
CA LEU A 387 -14.67 16.16 5.75
C LEU A 387 -15.86 16.00 6.71
N SER A 388 -15.62 15.87 8.01
CA SER A 388 -16.59 15.46 9.02
C SER A 388 -17.98 16.10 8.88
N SER A 389 -19.00 15.30 9.14
CA SER A 389 -20.35 15.76 9.49
C SER A 389 -20.51 15.59 11.00
N GLY A 390 -21.44 16.32 11.62
CA GLY A 390 -21.79 16.13 13.04
C GLY A 390 -22.45 14.76 13.35
N GLU A 391 -22.43 13.81 12.42
CA GLU A 391 -23.09 12.50 12.49
C GLU A 391 -22.19 11.43 13.12
N LYS A 392 -20.87 11.51 12.92
CA LYS A 392 -19.89 10.62 13.56
C LYS A 392 -18.83 11.48 14.26
N PHE A 393 -18.47 11.07 15.47
CA PHE A 393 -17.36 11.66 16.19
C PHE A 393 -16.08 11.10 15.58
N GLN A 394 -15.27 11.97 14.99
CA GLN A 394 -14.03 11.60 14.30
C GLN A 394 -12.87 12.29 15.02
N ARG A 395 -11.87 11.54 15.46
CA ARG A 395 -10.63 12.08 16.03
C ARG A 395 -9.52 12.04 15.01
N ALA A 396 -8.56 12.98 15.08
CA ALA A 396 -7.40 12.85 14.21
C ALA A 396 -6.44 11.78 14.71
N MET A 397 -6.15 11.74 16.01
CA MET A 397 -5.24 10.75 16.58
C MET A 397 -5.69 10.31 17.97
N THR A 398 -5.62 9.02 18.24
CA THR A 398 -5.68 8.44 19.59
C THR A 398 -4.41 7.64 19.83
N LEU A 399 -3.63 8.04 20.84
CA LEU A 399 -2.36 7.41 21.21
C LEU A 399 -2.50 6.75 22.57
N ARG A 400 -2.35 5.43 22.65
CA ARG A 400 -2.68 4.69 23.87
C ARG A 400 -1.86 3.40 24.01
N ARG A 401 -2.20 2.66 25.06
CA ARG A 401 -1.63 1.37 25.49
C ARG A 401 -0.11 1.38 25.57
N GLY A 402 0.50 2.51 25.93
CA GLY A 402 1.94 2.68 26.02
C GLY A 402 2.65 2.88 24.68
N THR A 403 1.97 3.27 23.61
CA THR A 403 2.68 3.62 22.36
C THR A 403 3.70 4.74 22.60
N ALA A 404 4.76 4.71 21.83
CA ALA A 404 5.69 5.82 21.62
C ALA A 404 5.50 6.34 20.18
N GLY A 405 6.43 7.16 19.68
CA GLY A 405 6.45 7.58 18.28
C GLY A 405 6.89 9.02 18.07
N HIS A 406 7.35 9.32 16.85
CA HIS A 406 7.89 10.64 16.53
C HIS A 406 7.16 11.25 15.33
N PHE A 407 6.41 12.30 15.60
CA PHE A 407 5.50 12.92 14.65
C PHE A 407 6.04 14.26 14.15
N ASN A 408 6.48 14.30 12.89
CA ASN A 408 7.15 15.46 12.31
C ASN A 408 6.42 15.99 11.07
N ASN A 409 6.39 17.30 10.91
CA ASN A 409 5.85 17.96 9.71
C ASN A 409 4.40 17.55 9.42
N MET A 410 3.54 17.69 10.43
CA MET A 410 2.15 17.25 10.35
C MET A 410 1.18 18.40 10.10
N VAL A 411 0.08 18.04 9.44
CA VAL A 411 -1.11 18.86 9.29
C VAL A 411 -2.32 18.07 9.73
N ILE A 412 -3.10 18.62 10.65
CA ILE A 412 -4.32 18.02 11.17
C ILE A 412 -5.48 19.00 10.95
N SER A 413 -6.53 18.58 10.25
CA SER A 413 -7.65 19.48 9.96
C SER A 413 -8.99 18.81 9.71
N GLY A 414 -10.06 19.41 10.24
CA GLY A 414 -11.45 19.11 9.84
C GLY A 414 -12.18 18.04 10.65
N PHE A 415 -11.55 17.49 11.69
CA PHE A 415 -12.12 16.45 12.54
C PHE A 415 -13.22 17.01 13.46
N SER A 416 -14.32 16.27 13.62
CA SER A 416 -15.49 16.68 14.43
C SER A 416 -15.29 16.49 15.93
N GLY A 417 -14.34 15.64 16.31
CA GLY A 417 -13.96 15.36 17.70
C GLY A 417 -12.73 16.14 18.14
N GLU A 418 -11.68 15.44 18.52
CA GLU A 418 -10.40 15.99 18.97
C GLU A 418 -9.30 15.89 17.90
N ALA A 419 -8.26 16.71 18.07
CA ALA A 419 -7.05 16.62 17.27
C ALA A 419 -6.22 15.42 17.73
N ILE A 420 -5.81 15.37 18.99
CA ILE A 420 -4.95 14.33 19.54
C ILE A 420 -5.44 14.03 20.96
N ASP A 421 -5.76 12.77 21.21
CA ASP A 421 -6.08 12.19 22.52
C ASP A 421 -4.89 11.28 22.95
N ILE A 422 -4.30 11.54 24.11
CA ILE A 422 -3.19 10.75 24.66
C ILE A 422 -3.70 10.04 25.90
N LYS A 423 -3.73 8.71 25.87
CA LYS A 423 -4.36 7.90 26.91
C LYS A 423 -3.36 7.09 27.71
N ASP A 424 -3.72 6.81 28.94
CA ASP A 424 -3.02 5.99 29.92
C ASP A 424 -1.62 6.47 30.36
N THR A 425 -1.27 6.06 31.57
CA THR A 425 -0.03 6.47 32.21
C THR A 425 1.22 6.09 31.43
N ALA A 426 1.24 4.94 30.73
CA ALA A 426 2.42 4.49 30.02
C ALA A 426 2.70 5.38 28.80
N THR A 427 1.66 5.76 28.06
CA THR A 427 1.78 6.69 26.92
C THR A 427 2.14 8.09 27.38
N SER A 428 1.50 8.61 28.43
CA SER A 428 1.82 9.93 29.00
C SER A 428 3.27 10.02 29.50
N VAL A 429 3.82 8.94 30.06
CA VAL A 429 5.24 8.87 30.46
C VAL A 429 6.17 8.94 29.25
N ASN A 430 5.81 8.31 28.12
CA ASN A 430 6.59 8.40 26.88
C ASN A 430 6.60 9.83 26.32
N LEU A 431 5.50 10.59 26.47
CA LEU A 431 5.49 12.01 26.11
C LEU A 431 6.47 12.81 26.98
N GLY A 432 6.43 12.58 28.30
CA GLY A 432 7.28 13.30 29.26
C GLY A 432 8.78 12.99 29.16
N ASN A 433 9.16 11.82 28.63
CA ASN A 433 10.57 11.42 28.46
C ASN A 433 11.12 11.62 27.03
N GLY A 434 10.25 11.98 26.07
CA GLY A 434 10.61 12.27 24.68
C GLY A 434 10.56 11.08 23.72
N SER A 435 10.21 9.86 24.17
CA SER A 435 9.94 8.72 23.28
C SER A 435 8.65 8.90 22.48
N LEU A 436 7.70 9.70 22.98
CA LEU A 436 6.60 10.24 22.19
C LEU A 436 6.84 11.74 21.98
N SER A 437 6.87 12.20 20.73
CA SER A 437 7.21 13.59 20.43
C SER A 437 6.49 14.15 19.20
N PHE A 438 6.29 15.47 19.20
CA PHE A 438 5.64 16.21 18.12
C PHE A 438 6.47 17.43 17.73
N ALA A 439 6.76 17.61 16.44
CA ALA A 439 7.48 18.77 15.96
C ALA A 439 7.02 19.22 14.57
N GLY A 440 6.86 20.53 14.36
CA GLY A 440 6.35 21.06 13.09
C GLY A 440 4.92 20.60 12.81
N VAL A 441 4.03 20.72 13.80
CA VAL A 441 2.62 20.35 13.70
C VAL A 441 1.77 21.60 13.51
N SER A 442 0.86 21.58 12.53
CA SER A 442 -0.21 22.58 12.36
C SER A 442 -1.57 21.94 12.50
N ILE A 443 -2.45 22.56 13.30
CA ILE A 443 -3.79 22.05 13.60
C ILE A 443 -4.83 23.13 13.32
N SER A 444 -5.90 22.81 12.59
CA SER A 444 -6.98 23.76 12.27
C SER A 444 -8.35 23.11 12.23
N ASN A 445 -9.41 23.89 12.48
CA ASN A 445 -10.79 23.46 12.23
C ASN A 445 -11.16 22.11 12.88
N ILE A 446 -10.98 22.03 14.19
CA ILE A 446 -11.27 20.83 14.99
C ILE A 446 -12.44 21.09 15.92
N GLY A 447 -13.30 20.08 16.07
CA GLY A 447 -14.39 20.09 17.03
C GLY A 447 -15.48 21.12 16.72
N GLU A 448 -16.31 21.40 17.73
CA GLU A 448 -17.43 22.32 17.62
C GLU A 448 -16.99 23.71 17.12
N GLY A 449 -17.61 24.15 16.02
CA GLY A 449 -17.32 25.44 15.38
C GLY A 449 -15.89 25.59 14.86
N GLY A 450 -15.13 24.49 14.74
CA GLY A 450 -13.74 24.47 14.30
C GLY A 450 -12.77 25.06 15.32
N ARG A 451 -13.13 25.08 16.61
CA ARG A 451 -12.39 25.78 17.67
C ARG A 451 -12.08 24.92 18.91
N ARG A 452 -12.58 23.69 18.97
CA ARG A 452 -12.41 22.81 20.13
C ARG A 452 -11.43 21.70 19.76
N TYR A 453 -10.14 22.02 19.88
CA TYR A 453 -9.04 21.15 19.46
C TYR A 453 -8.84 19.93 20.36
N PHE A 454 -9.09 20.09 21.65
CA PHE A 454 -8.87 19.08 22.68
C PHE A 454 -10.07 19.07 23.62
N SER A 455 -10.37 17.91 24.21
CA SER A 455 -11.33 17.83 25.30
C SER A 455 -10.63 18.01 26.65
N ALA A 456 -11.42 18.42 27.65
CA ALA A 456 -10.93 18.47 29.01
C ALA A 456 -11.22 17.11 29.66
N GLU A 457 -10.17 16.38 30.03
CA GLU A 457 -10.27 15.13 30.74
C GLU A 457 -10.07 15.39 32.23
N GLN A 458 -11.17 15.54 32.99
CA GLN A 458 -11.09 15.84 34.42
C GLN A 458 -11.93 14.86 35.25
N GLY A 459 -11.42 14.52 36.44
CA GLY A 459 -12.15 13.72 37.40
C GLY A 459 -12.37 12.28 36.89
N PRO A 460 -13.61 11.77 36.80
CA PRO A 460 -13.86 10.40 36.32
C PRO A 460 -13.53 10.16 34.84
N GLN A 461 -13.26 11.21 34.08
CA GLN A 461 -12.92 11.16 32.64
C GLN A 461 -11.41 11.29 32.38
N ASP A 462 -10.60 11.50 33.42
CA ASP A 462 -9.13 11.53 33.32
C ASP A 462 -8.62 10.09 33.08
N ASP A 463 -8.18 9.82 31.86
CA ASP A 463 -7.62 8.52 31.49
C ASP A 463 -6.11 8.54 31.22
N ASP A 464 -5.47 9.70 31.36
CA ASP A 464 -4.07 9.97 31.03
C ASP A 464 -3.21 10.37 32.25
N ASN A 465 -3.82 10.30 33.45
CA ASN A 465 -3.25 10.67 34.75
C ASN A 465 -2.94 12.17 34.87
N GLY A 466 -3.89 12.99 34.39
CA GLY A 466 -3.95 14.43 34.53
C GLY A 466 -3.01 15.18 33.58
N LEU A 467 -2.69 14.59 32.43
CA LEU A 467 -2.04 15.32 31.35
C LEU A 467 -3.04 16.36 30.80
N ASP A 468 -2.49 17.48 30.32
CA ASP A 468 -3.26 18.59 29.76
C ASP A 468 -2.76 18.79 28.33
N GLU A 469 -3.40 18.10 27.39
CA GLU A 469 -3.03 18.11 25.98
C GLU A 469 -3.22 19.50 25.39
N SER A 470 -4.25 20.23 25.83
CA SER A 470 -4.44 21.62 25.44
C SER A 470 -3.22 22.47 25.80
N ARG A 471 -2.71 22.36 27.03
CA ARG A 471 -1.48 23.05 27.44
C ARG A 471 -0.28 22.57 26.64
N TYR A 472 -0.08 21.27 26.50
CA TYR A 472 1.06 20.71 25.79
C TYR A 472 1.11 21.17 24.33
N PHE A 473 0.02 21.04 23.59
CA PHE A 473 -0.03 21.39 22.16
C PHE A 473 -0.09 22.88 21.88
N ASN A 474 -0.52 23.72 22.84
CA ASN A 474 -0.32 25.18 22.73
C ASN A 474 1.18 25.56 22.68
N GLU A 475 2.07 24.71 23.23
CA GLU A 475 3.53 24.93 23.22
C GLU A 475 4.22 24.21 22.04
N HIS A 476 3.66 23.12 21.52
CA HIS A 476 4.30 22.23 20.53
C HIS A 476 3.67 22.22 19.13
N ALA A 477 2.50 22.85 18.94
CA ALA A 477 1.80 22.93 17.67
C ALA A 477 1.35 24.36 17.32
N GLN A 478 1.21 24.63 16.03
CA GLN A 478 0.59 25.85 15.53
C GLN A 478 -0.92 25.65 15.41
N LEU A 479 -1.68 26.31 16.28
CA LEU A 479 -3.15 26.30 16.22
C LEU A 479 -3.64 27.41 15.27
N LEU A 480 -4.17 27.01 14.12
CA LEU A 480 -4.56 27.90 13.03
C LEU A 480 -6.08 28.04 12.96
N ARG A 481 -6.54 29.29 12.75
CA ARG A 481 -7.98 29.60 12.73
C ARG A 481 -8.65 29.35 11.38
N GLU A 482 -7.89 29.46 10.30
CA GLU A 482 -8.41 29.27 8.95
C GLU A 482 -8.24 27.82 8.51
N PRO A 483 -9.19 27.27 7.74
CA PRO A 483 -9.03 25.94 7.16
C PRO A 483 -7.76 25.89 6.31
N LEU A 484 -6.92 24.89 6.57
CA LEU A 484 -5.69 24.66 5.80
C LEU A 484 -5.96 24.18 4.36
N TRP A 485 -7.19 23.73 4.09
CA TRP A 485 -7.64 23.15 2.83
C TRP A 485 -9.00 23.73 2.46
N GLN A 486 -9.18 24.06 1.19
CA GLN A 486 -10.47 24.51 0.68
C GLN A 486 -11.29 23.30 0.24
N ARG A 487 -12.40 23.03 0.93
CA ARG A 487 -13.40 22.07 0.46
C ARG A 487 -13.97 22.59 -0.86
N ASN A 488 -13.80 21.84 -1.95
CA ASN A 488 -14.62 22.06 -3.12
C ASN A 488 -15.99 21.43 -2.83
N ALA A 489 -17.02 22.25 -2.67
CA ALA A 489 -18.27 21.89 -1.99
C ALA A 489 -19.17 20.90 -2.74
N GLU A 490 -18.83 20.52 -3.97
CA GLU A 490 -19.82 19.99 -4.91
C GLU A 490 -19.75 18.48 -5.15
N ALA A 491 -18.63 17.79 -4.90
CA ALA A 491 -18.60 16.33 -5.06
C ALA A 491 -17.43 15.60 -4.36
N LEU A 492 -17.72 14.51 -3.65
CA LEU A 492 -16.73 13.62 -3.01
C LEU A 492 -15.82 12.88 -4.02
N ASN A 493 -16.11 12.97 -5.31
CA ASN A 493 -15.29 12.40 -6.39
C ASN A 493 -14.29 13.40 -7.00
N GLU A 494 -14.30 14.68 -6.59
CA GLU A 494 -13.39 15.73 -7.09
C GLU A 494 -12.66 16.43 -5.94
N ILE A 495 -12.11 15.63 -5.03
CA ILE A 495 -11.37 16.15 -3.87
C ILE A 495 -10.04 16.71 -4.36
N LYS A 496 -9.84 18.01 -4.15
CA LYS A 496 -8.57 18.68 -4.43
C LYS A 496 -7.75 18.82 -3.18
N PHE A 497 -6.51 18.39 -3.30
CA PHE A 497 -5.53 18.40 -2.23
C PHE A 497 -4.55 19.57 -2.36
N ASP A 498 -4.89 20.62 -3.10
CA ASP A 498 -3.98 21.73 -3.38
C ASP A 498 -3.76 22.60 -2.15
N VAL A 499 -2.49 22.80 -1.80
CA VAL A 499 -2.08 23.74 -0.75
C VAL A 499 -1.51 25.00 -1.43
N PRO A 500 -2.03 26.21 -1.16
CA PRO A 500 -1.50 27.44 -1.75
C PRO A 500 -0.02 27.69 -1.42
N ALA A 501 0.73 28.30 -2.34
CA ALA A 501 2.16 28.59 -2.14
C ALA A 501 2.46 29.51 -0.95
N ASN A 502 1.51 30.38 -0.59
CA ASN A 502 1.59 31.30 0.54
C ASN A 502 1.01 30.72 1.85
N SER A 503 0.70 29.42 1.88
CA SER A 503 0.20 28.74 3.07
C SER A 503 1.23 28.78 4.21
N ALA A 504 0.75 28.82 5.45
CA ALA A 504 1.59 28.69 6.65
C ALA A 504 2.38 27.36 6.65
N LEU A 505 1.86 26.34 5.97
CA LEU A 505 2.47 25.01 5.83
C LEU A 505 3.79 25.01 5.06
N ALA A 506 4.09 26.08 4.32
CA ALA A 506 5.39 26.26 3.67
C ALA A 506 6.52 26.60 4.66
N GLN A 507 6.20 26.86 5.92
CA GLN A 507 7.13 27.25 6.97
C GLN A 507 6.94 26.38 8.22
N GLY A 508 7.89 26.44 9.15
CA GLY A 508 7.79 25.72 10.43
C GLY A 508 7.97 24.21 10.34
N ALA A 509 8.44 23.69 9.20
CA ALA A 509 8.86 22.31 9.08
C ALA A 509 10.20 22.08 9.81
N VAL A 510 10.34 20.92 10.42
CA VAL A 510 11.61 20.40 10.93
C VAL A 510 12.37 19.70 9.82
N ALA A 511 13.70 19.70 9.94
CA ALA A 511 14.60 19.08 8.97
C ALA A 511 14.31 17.58 8.86
N ILE A 512 14.28 17.10 7.62
CA ILE A 512 14.13 15.69 7.31
C ILE A 512 15.50 15.00 7.49
N PRO A 513 15.56 13.79 8.06
CA PRO A 513 16.83 13.09 8.22
C PRO A 513 17.43 12.70 6.86
N GLU A 514 18.74 12.59 6.80
CA GLU A 514 19.42 12.08 5.61
C GLU A 514 19.16 10.58 5.42
N GLY A 515 19.05 10.12 4.17
CA GLY A 515 19.04 8.69 3.85
C GLY A 515 18.05 8.28 2.75
N GLU A 516 18.25 7.07 2.20
CA GLU A 516 17.53 6.62 0.99
C GLU A 516 16.00 6.57 1.13
N PHE A 517 15.48 6.36 2.35
CA PHE A 517 14.05 6.34 2.61
C PHE A 517 13.42 7.73 2.51
N TRP A 518 14.13 8.78 2.90
CA TRP A 518 13.56 10.12 3.04
C TRP A 518 13.66 10.92 1.73
N ASP A 519 12.59 11.64 1.38
CA ASP A 519 12.66 12.79 0.48
C ASP A 519 13.13 14.00 1.28
N GLU A 520 14.44 14.21 1.30
CA GLU A 520 15.11 15.31 2.01
C GLU A 520 14.64 16.70 1.51
N GLY A 521 14.05 16.78 0.31
CA GLY A 521 13.52 17.99 -0.28
C GLY A 521 12.15 18.41 0.26
N ALA A 522 11.45 17.54 1.00
CA ALA A 522 10.10 17.76 1.49
C ALA A 522 10.03 18.66 2.75
N ASN A 523 10.80 19.75 2.79
CA ASN A 523 10.89 20.66 3.93
C ASN A 523 9.67 21.60 4.04
N TYR A 524 8.50 21.02 4.28
CA TYR A 524 7.21 21.67 4.49
C TYR A 524 6.34 20.78 5.38
N GLN A 525 5.29 21.35 5.98
CA GLN A 525 4.35 20.57 6.80
C GLN A 525 3.26 19.93 5.92
N GLY A 526 2.88 18.70 6.24
CA GLY A 526 1.89 17.93 5.49
C GLY A 526 2.50 17.06 4.38
N ALA A 527 1.67 16.19 3.81
CA ALA A 527 2.05 15.27 2.74
C ALA A 527 2.12 15.94 1.36
N VAL A 528 1.53 17.14 1.21
CA VAL A 528 1.42 17.87 -0.06
C VAL A 528 2.26 19.13 -0.05
N ARG A 529 3.05 19.30 -1.10
CA ARG A 529 3.94 20.46 -1.26
C ARG A 529 3.13 21.73 -1.53
N PRO A 530 3.27 22.77 -0.68
CA PRO A 530 2.65 24.08 -0.92
C PRO A 530 3.06 24.67 -2.28
N GLY A 531 2.07 25.14 -3.04
CA GLY A 531 2.24 25.75 -4.35
C GLY A 531 2.44 24.76 -5.50
N SER A 532 2.44 23.46 -5.24
CA SER A 532 2.55 22.47 -6.31
C SER A 532 1.24 22.37 -7.11
N GLN A 533 1.36 22.16 -8.41
CA GLN A 533 0.25 21.83 -9.31
C GLN A 533 0.29 20.36 -9.75
N GLN A 534 1.34 19.64 -9.36
CA GLN A 534 1.50 18.20 -9.56
C GLN A 534 1.86 17.56 -8.23
N HIS A 535 1.19 16.46 -7.92
CA HIS A 535 1.35 15.74 -6.67
C HIS A 535 1.91 14.35 -6.92
N TRP A 536 2.52 13.74 -5.91
CA TRP A 536 3.09 12.39 -6.00
C TRP A 536 2.03 11.30 -6.21
N PHE A 537 0.76 11.62 -5.94
CA PHE A 537 -0.40 10.74 -6.14
C PHE A 537 -1.08 10.90 -7.52
N ASP A 538 -0.67 11.89 -8.32
CA ASP A 538 -1.30 12.13 -9.63
C ASP A 538 -1.10 10.95 -10.58
N GLY A 539 -2.16 10.61 -11.32
CA GLY A 539 -2.17 9.60 -12.37
C GLY A 539 -2.55 8.19 -11.91
N TRP A 540 -2.34 7.86 -10.63
CA TRP A 540 -2.56 6.50 -10.13
C TRP A 540 -3.58 6.37 -9.02
N SER A 541 -3.81 7.41 -8.20
CA SER A 541 -4.85 7.37 -7.16
C SER A 541 -6.26 7.50 -7.75
N ASP A 542 -7.26 6.90 -7.10
CA ASP A 542 -8.67 6.92 -7.48
C ASP A 542 -9.57 7.19 -6.27
N TYR A 543 -10.59 8.03 -6.44
CA TYR A 543 -11.51 8.45 -5.35
C TYR A 543 -12.97 8.15 -5.72
N SER A 544 -13.17 7.20 -6.63
CA SER A 544 -14.48 6.75 -7.09
C SER A 544 -15.35 6.28 -5.93
N LEU A 545 -16.64 6.61 -5.93
CA LEU A 545 -17.53 6.19 -4.86
C LEU A 545 -17.96 4.72 -4.98
N ASN A 546 -18.03 4.15 -6.18
CA ASN A 546 -18.50 2.79 -6.41
C ASN A 546 -18.09 2.22 -7.78
#